data_AF-A0A415RTC8-F1
#
_entry.id   AF-A0A415RTC8-F1
#
_cell.length_a   1.000
_cell.length_b   1.000
_cell.length_c   1.000
_cell.angle_alpha   90.00
_cell.angle_beta   90.00
_cell.angle_gamma   90.00
#
_symmetry.space_group_name_H-M   'P 1'
#
loop_
_entity.id
_entity.type
_entity.pdbx_description
1 polymer ?
#
loop_
_entity_poly.entity_id
_entity_poly.type
_entity_poly.pdbx_seq_one_letter_code
_entity_poly.pdbx_strand_id
1 'polypeptide(L)'
;MAIYVTSDAHGHVRALDEALSKISLTSDDTLYVLGDMIDRGPDPVGVIKLVRSLPNARVLKGNHEQIMLDAIIGQDPLDAETWDINGGWTTREQLNDMEFDAYEELVRWMAALPLYAVAETEERPYLLVHAGIEMKAARAFLLEHGVDCADGVGAVGADRELLQQMLAVQSADDLLWIRHGYWDAPTGLLSAEGKGPVVVSGHTPTVSLGRYCEVGGLAGLDEESGRGQIVRLGGEDTAGVPDRIDIDCAAATGSEFGRVGILRLDDGAEFYANINPGE
;
A
#
# COMPACT_ATOMS: atom_id res chain seq x y z
N MET A 1 13.09 12.36 12.86
CA MET A 1 12.81 11.22 11.98
C MET A 1 11.33 11.22 11.72
N ALA A 2 10.96 11.46 10.47
CA ALA A 2 9.61 11.32 9.97
C ALA A 2 9.46 9.97 9.25
N ILE A 3 8.23 9.48 9.20
CA ILE A 3 7.86 8.26 8.48
C ILE A 3 6.87 8.62 7.39
N TYR A 4 7.28 8.37 6.15
CA TYR A 4 6.47 8.57 4.95
C TYR A 4 6.01 7.24 4.41
N VAL A 5 4.84 7.23 3.78
CA VAL A 5 4.30 6.07 3.08
C VAL A 5 3.78 6.53 1.72
N THR A 6 4.14 5.82 0.67
CA THR A 6 3.63 6.02 -0.69
C THR A 6 3.13 4.70 -1.25
N SER A 7 2.13 4.80 -2.10
CA SER A 7 1.46 3.68 -2.76
C SER A 7 1.52 3.92 -4.27
N ASP A 8 0.59 3.32 -4.99
CA ASP A 8 0.86 2.56 -6.19
C ASP A 8 1.28 3.51 -7.30
N ALA A 9 2.53 3.37 -7.75
CA ALA A 9 3.10 4.26 -8.76
C ALA A 9 2.77 3.77 -10.16
N HIS A 10 2.59 2.46 -10.35
CA HIS A 10 2.24 1.83 -11.62
C HIS A 10 3.02 2.40 -12.82
N GLY A 11 4.35 2.37 -12.75
CA GLY A 11 5.22 2.86 -13.82
C GLY A 11 5.23 4.37 -14.06
N HIS A 12 4.53 5.19 -13.26
CA HIS A 12 4.54 6.64 -13.39
C HIS A 12 5.70 7.29 -12.62
N VAL A 13 6.95 7.01 -13.04
CA VAL A 13 8.18 7.51 -12.37
C VAL A 13 8.20 9.03 -12.20
N ARG A 14 7.71 9.78 -13.18
CA ARG A 14 7.69 11.25 -13.15
C ARG A 14 6.79 11.76 -12.04
N ALA A 15 5.60 11.17 -11.89
CA ALA A 15 4.68 11.54 -10.82
C ALA A 15 5.26 11.16 -9.44
N LEU A 16 5.89 9.99 -9.33
CA LEU A 16 6.57 9.60 -8.09
C LEU A 16 7.70 10.57 -7.73
N ASP A 17 8.57 10.92 -8.67
CA ASP A 17 9.66 11.89 -8.47
C ASP A 17 9.13 13.28 -8.06
N GLU A 18 8.06 13.74 -8.72
CA GLU A 18 7.41 15.01 -8.36
C GLU A 18 6.81 14.96 -6.95
N ALA A 19 6.16 13.86 -6.56
CA ALA A 19 5.62 13.70 -5.21
C ALA A 19 6.75 13.68 -4.15
N LEU A 20 7.85 12.97 -4.43
CA LEU A 20 9.04 12.94 -3.59
C LEU A 20 9.69 14.31 -3.46
N SER A 21 9.68 15.14 -4.50
CA SER A 21 10.21 16.51 -4.44
C SER A 21 9.43 17.45 -3.51
N LYS A 22 8.18 17.09 -3.17
CA LYS A 22 7.30 17.86 -2.29
C LYS A 22 7.49 17.53 -0.81
N ILE A 23 8.17 16.43 -0.51
CA ILE A 23 8.54 16.07 0.86
C ILE A 23 9.98 16.50 1.16
N SER A 24 10.25 16.81 2.42
CA SER A 24 11.60 17.13 2.89
C SER A 24 12.30 15.88 3.42
N LEU A 25 12.43 14.84 2.58
CA LEU A 25 13.01 13.57 2.97
C LEU A 25 14.51 13.73 3.28
N THR A 26 14.90 13.37 4.49
CA THR A 26 16.30 13.36 4.95
C THR A 26 16.80 11.93 5.17
N SER A 27 18.10 11.77 5.40
CA SER A 27 18.71 10.45 5.69
C SER A 27 18.21 9.81 6.99
N ASP A 28 17.63 10.60 7.89
CA ASP A 28 17.13 10.13 9.18
C ASP A 28 15.66 9.70 9.10
N ASP A 29 14.98 9.95 7.99
CA ASP A 29 13.58 9.61 7.78
C ASP A 29 13.44 8.21 7.18
N THR A 30 12.24 7.64 7.15
CA THR A 30 11.95 6.38 6.45
C THR A 30 10.84 6.59 5.43
N LEU A 31 11.02 6.11 4.21
CA LEU A 31 9.95 6.02 3.22
C LEU A 31 9.52 4.56 3.08
N TYR A 32 8.24 4.27 3.24
CA TYR A 32 7.66 2.98 2.88
C TYR A 32 6.98 3.09 1.51
N VAL A 33 7.24 2.12 0.63
CA VAL A 33 6.53 1.94 -0.65
C VAL A 33 5.69 0.68 -0.53
N LEU A 34 4.36 0.77 -0.64
CA LEU A 34 3.46 -0.35 -0.34
C LEU A 34 3.23 -1.33 -1.51
N GLY A 35 4.06 -1.28 -2.55
CA GLY A 35 3.97 -2.17 -3.71
C GLY A 35 3.44 -1.47 -4.96
N ASP A 36 3.10 -2.27 -5.97
CA ASP A 36 2.52 -1.85 -7.25
C ASP A 36 3.31 -0.70 -7.90
N MET A 37 4.63 -0.93 -7.97
CA MET A 37 5.57 -0.05 -8.64
C MET A 37 5.49 -0.19 -10.15
N ILE A 38 5.09 -1.37 -10.63
CA ILE A 38 5.15 -1.77 -12.03
C ILE A 38 3.77 -1.77 -12.71
N ASP A 39 3.81 -2.05 -14.01
CA ASP A 39 2.66 -2.19 -14.91
C ASP A 39 1.89 -0.90 -15.18
N ARG A 40 1.06 -0.93 -16.23
CA ARG A 40 0.14 0.14 -16.69
C ARG A 40 0.84 1.40 -17.22
N GLY A 41 1.62 2.09 -16.40
CA GLY A 41 2.30 3.32 -16.78
C GLY A 41 3.54 3.09 -17.65
N PRO A 42 4.20 4.19 -18.06
CA PRO A 42 5.17 4.17 -19.15
C PRO A 42 6.59 3.77 -18.74
N ASP A 43 6.95 3.87 -17.46
CA ASP A 43 8.32 3.60 -16.97
C ASP A 43 8.39 2.77 -15.66
N PRO A 44 7.95 1.50 -15.66
CA PRO A 44 8.08 0.58 -14.52
C PRO A 44 9.52 0.43 -14.00
N VAL A 45 10.51 0.27 -14.88
CA VAL A 45 11.91 0.11 -14.45
C VAL A 45 12.47 1.41 -13.89
N GLY A 46 12.04 2.57 -14.39
CA GLY A 46 12.34 3.87 -13.82
C GLY A 46 11.85 4.02 -12.38
N VAL A 47 10.61 3.61 -12.08
CA VAL A 47 10.06 3.60 -10.71
C VAL A 47 10.95 2.77 -9.79
N ILE A 48 11.29 1.54 -10.20
CA ILE A 48 12.15 0.64 -9.40
C ILE A 48 13.51 1.28 -9.14
N LYS A 49 14.14 1.86 -10.17
CA LYS A 49 15.44 2.52 -10.04
C LYS A 49 15.37 3.72 -9.08
N LEU A 50 14.33 4.53 -9.19
CA LEU A 50 14.12 5.69 -8.32
C LEU A 50 13.98 5.24 -6.86
N VAL A 51 13.09 4.29 -6.57
CA VAL A 51 12.88 3.78 -5.21
C VAL A 51 14.15 3.15 -4.64
N ARG A 52 14.87 2.34 -5.42
CA ARG A 52 16.14 1.71 -4.98
C ARG A 52 17.28 2.71 -4.78
N SER A 53 17.21 3.89 -5.39
CA SER A 53 18.20 4.95 -5.19
C SER A 53 18.05 5.65 -3.83
N LEU A 54 16.89 5.50 -3.16
CA LEU A 54 16.61 6.08 -1.86
C LEU A 54 17.13 5.13 -0.75
N PRO A 55 18.19 5.52 -0.02
CA PRO A 55 18.86 4.61 0.94
C PRO A 55 17.98 4.25 2.16
N ASN A 56 16.91 5.00 2.39
CA ASN A 56 15.96 4.86 3.48
C ASN A 56 14.56 4.40 3.02
N ALA A 57 14.44 3.93 1.77
CA ALA A 57 13.21 3.32 1.28
C ALA A 57 13.09 1.86 1.76
N ARG A 58 11.89 1.49 2.21
CA ARG A 58 11.48 0.13 2.56
C ARG A 58 10.31 -0.25 1.66
N VAL A 59 10.51 -1.25 0.83
CA VAL A 59 9.56 -1.62 -0.22
C VAL A 59 8.83 -2.89 0.17
N LEU A 60 7.50 -2.87 0.08
CA LEU A 60 6.65 -4.06 0.18
C LEU A 60 6.32 -4.58 -1.22
N LYS A 61 5.95 -5.85 -1.28
CA LYS A 61 5.45 -6.47 -2.51
C LYS A 61 3.98 -6.08 -2.72
N GLY A 62 3.65 -5.59 -3.90
CA GLY A 62 2.27 -5.44 -4.37
C GLY A 62 1.78 -6.66 -5.14
N ASN A 63 0.50 -6.65 -5.49
CA ASN A 63 -0.07 -7.77 -6.23
C ASN A 63 0.44 -7.80 -7.68
N HIS A 64 0.79 -6.65 -8.27
CA HIS A 64 1.38 -6.61 -9.61
C HIS A 64 2.78 -7.23 -9.64
N GLU A 65 3.61 -6.99 -8.62
CA GLU A 65 4.88 -7.70 -8.50
C GLU A 65 4.68 -9.21 -8.35
N GLN A 66 3.64 -9.65 -7.63
CA GLN A 66 3.32 -11.08 -7.51
C GLN A 66 2.87 -11.69 -8.84
N ILE A 67 1.94 -11.05 -9.56
CA ILE A 67 1.48 -11.51 -10.89
C ILE A 67 2.65 -11.65 -11.87
N MET A 68 3.55 -10.66 -11.90
CA MET A 68 4.77 -10.73 -12.71
C MET A 68 5.64 -11.93 -12.33
N LEU A 69 5.86 -12.15 -11.03
CA LEU A 69 6.68 -13.27 -10.54
C LEU A 69 6.04 -14.62 -10.90
N ASP A 70 4.72 -14.74 -10.81
CA ASP A 70 3.98 -15.92 -11.23
C ASP A 70 4.16 -16.16 -12.74
N ALA A 71 4.06 -15.12 -13.57
CA ALA A 71 4.30 -15.23 -15.01
C ALA A 71 5.74 -15.61 -15.39
N ILE A 72 6.75 -15.18 -14.62
CA ILE A 72 8.17 -15.40 -14.91
C ILE A 72 8.69 -16.74 -14.34
N ILE A 73 8.33 -17.05 -13.10
CA ILE A 73 8.88 -18.16 -12.31
C ILE A 73 7.87 -19.32 -12.22
N GLY A 74 6.58 -19.01 -12.30
CA GLY A 74 5.50 -19.98 -12.27
C GLY A 74 5.55 -20.95 -13.44
N GLN A 75 4.70 -21.95 -13.36
CA GLN A 75 4.65 -23.05 -14.31
C GLN A 75 3.33 -23.09 -15.07
N ASP A 76 2.35 -22.27 -14.71
CA ASP A 76 1.06 -22.20 -15.40
C ASP A 76 1.18 -21.26 -16.61
N PRO A 77 0.96 -21.75 -17.85
CA PRO A 77 0.95 -20.90 -19.03
C PRO A 77 -0.08 -19.75 -18.96
N LEU A 78 -1.12 -19.87 -18.13
CA LEU A 78 -2.14 -18.84 -17.94
C LEU A 78 -1.63 -17.61 -17.15
N ASP A 79 -0.52 -17.74 -16.41
CA ASP A 79 0.03 -16.65 -15.60
C ASP A 79 0.51 -15.49 -16.48
N ALA A 80 1.13 -15.80 -17.63
CA ALA A 80 1.56 -14.79 -18.60
C ALA A 80 0.38 -14.02 -19.22
N GLU A 81 -0.71 -14.72 -19.56
CA GLU A 81 -1.94 -14.08 -20.06
C GLU A 81 -2.60 -13.21 -18.97
N THR A 82 -2.62 -13.72 -17.73
CA THR A 82 -3.13 -12.98 -16.58
C THR A 82 -2.35 -11.69 -16.36
N TRP A 83 -1.02 -11.73 -16.48
CA TRP A 83 -0.18 -10.53 -16.36
C TRP A 83 -0.45 -9.52 -17.49
N ASP A 84 -0.53 -9.97 -18.74
CA ASP A 84 -0.82 -9.10 -19.88
C ASP A 84 -2.20 -8.41 -19.74
N ILE A 85 -3.24 -9.13 -19.30
CA ILE A 85 -4.59 -8.57 -19.07
C ILE A 85 -4.59 -7.52 -17.95
N ASN A 86 -3.70 -7.65 -16.96
CA ASN A 86 -3.56 -6.69 -15.86
C ASN A 86 -2.64 -5.51 -16.20
N GLY A 87 -2.15 -5.39 -17.44
CA GLY A 87 -1.36 -4.25 -17.90
C GLY A 87 0.16 -4.48 -17.82
N GLY A 88 0.60 -5.73 -17.77
CA GLY A 88 2.01 -6.12 -17.67
C GLY A 88 2.89 -5.81 -18.89
N TRP A 89 2.28 -5.37 -20.01
CA TRP A 89 2.99 -5.20 -21.28
C TRP A 89 4.22 -4.28 -21.17
N THR A 90 4.06 -3.09 -20.59
CA THR A 90 5.15 -2.09 -20.50
C THR A 90 6.30 -2.57 -19.63
N THR A 91 5.99 -3.23 -18.51
CA THR A 91 6.99 -3.86 -17.65
C THR A 91 7.73 -4.95 -18.40
N ARG A 92 7.00 -5.87 -19.06
CA ARG A 92 7.59 -6.99 -19.80
C ARG A 92 8.49 -6.50 -20.94
N GLU A 93 8.09 -5.48 -21.68
CA GLU A 93 8.90 -4.86 -22.72
C GLU A 93 10.23 -4.34 -22.15
N GLN A 94 10.18 -3.58 -21.07
CA GLN A 94 11.40 -3.05 -20.44
C GLN A 94 12.29 -4.13 -19.82
N LEU A 95 11.71 -5.18 -19.25
CA LEU A 95 12.48 -6.32 -18.73
C LEU A 95 13.18 -7.10 -19.86
N ASN A 96 12.54 -7.25 -21.02
CA ASN A 96 13.14 -7.93 -22.18
C ASN A 96 14.33 -7.17 -22.77
N ASP A 97 14.37 -5.86 -22.60
CA ASP A 97 15.47 -5.00 -23.04
C ASP A 97 16.65 -4.97 -22.05
N MET A 98 16.52 -5.61 -20.88
CA MET A 98 17.58 -5.67 -19.87
C MET A 98 18.62 -6.74 -20.18
N GLU A 99 19.87 -6.44 -19.82
CA GLU A 99 20.93 -7.46 -19.74
C GLU A 99 20.55 -8.53 -18.70
N PHE A 100 20.85 -9.79 -19.02
CA PHE A 100 20.40 -10.95 -18.23
C PHE A 100 20.74 -10.86 -16.74
N ASP A 101 21.97 -10.46 -16.39
CA ASP A 101 22.40 -10.34 -14.99
C ASP A 101 21.59 -9.29 -14.21
N ALA A 102 21.24 -8.17 -14.86
CA ALA A 102 20.43 -7.12 -14.26
C ALA A 102 18.96 -7.55 -14.12
N TYR A 103 18.44 -8.26 -15.12
CA TYR A 103 17.11 -8.85 -15.08
C TYR A 103 17.00 -9.88 -13.93
N GLU A 104 17.95 -10.81 -13.84
CA GLU A 104 17.95 -11.84 -12.80
C GLU A 104 18.04 -11.22 -11.40
N GLU A 105 18.89 -10.20 -11.22
CA GLU A 105 19.01 -9.47 -9.96
C GLU A 105 17.71 -8.77 -9.58
N LEU A 106 17.06 -8.08 -10.52
CA LEU A 106 15.79 -7.39 -10.29
C LEU A 106 14.68 -8.37 -9.91
N VAL A 107 14.52 -9.47 -10.65
CA VAL A 107 13.51 -10.49 -10.36
C VAL A 107 13.75 -11.12 -8.99
N ARG A 108 15.02 -11.41 -8.63
CA ARG A 108 15.38 -11.93 -7.31
C ARG A 108 15.07 -10.94 -6.20
N TRP A 109 15.33 -9.65 -6.41
CA TRP A 109 14.98 -8.59 -5.46
C TRP A 109 13.46 -8.50 -5.26
N MET A 110 12.69 -8.46 -6.35
CA MET A 110 11.22 -8.45 -6.32
C MET A 110 10.65 -9.67 -5.59
N ALA A 111 11.22 -10.85 -5.83
CA ALA A 111 10.83 -12.09 -5.15
C ALA A 111 11.00 -11.99 -3.63
N ALA A 112 12.06 -11.32 -3.17
CA ALA A 112 12.41 -11.17 -1.75
C ALA A 112 11.68 -10.04 -1.00
N LEU A 113 10.86 -9.24 -1.68
CA LEU A 113 10.11 -8.15 -1.04
C LEU A 113 9.18 -8.68 0.07
N PRO A 114 9.18 -8.08 1.27
CA PRO A 114 8.27 -8.43 2.35
C PRO A 114 6.82 -8.06 1.99
N LEU A 115 5.86 -8.77 2.59
CA LEU A 115 4.42 -8.51 2.39
C LEU A 115 3.85 -7.44 3.34
N TYR A 116 4.58 -7.12 4.42
CA TYR A 116 4.10 -6.21 5.45
C TYR A 116 5.27 -5.53 6.18
N ALA A 117 4.94 -4.44 6.88
CA ALA A 117 5.82 -3.82 7.87
C ALA A 117 5.01 -3.25 9.04
N VAL A 118 5.69 -3.05 10.18
CA VAL A 118 5.15 -2.28 11.31
C VAL A 118 6.03 -1.06 11.50
N ALA A 119 5.43 0.12 11.36
CA ALA A 119 6.04 1.41 11.62
C ALA A 119 5.51 1.96 12.96
N GLU A 120 6.34 2.66 13.73
CA GLU A 120 5.93 3.25 15.00
C GLU A 120 6.25 4.75 14.98
N THR A 121 5.23 5.58 15.19
CA THR A 121 5.40 7.00 15.52
C THR A 121 5.36 7.17 17.04
N GLU A 122 5.54 8.40 17.52
CA GLU A 122 5.34 8.71 18.94
C GLU A 122 3.89 8.48 19.40
N GLU A 123 2.93 8.51 18.47
CA GLU A 123 1.50 8.38 18.79
C GLU A 123 1.03 6.92 18.81
N ARG A 124 1.42 6.12 17.81
CA ARG A 124 0.88 4.77 17.61
C ARG A 124 1.71 3.91 16.65
N PRO A 125 1.52 2.58 16.69
CA PRO A 125 1.93 1.71 15.60
C PRO A 125 1.04 1.88 14.35
N TYR A 126 1.62 1.67 13.18
CA TYR A 126 0.95 1.56 11.90
C TYR A 126 1.30 0.21 11.27
N LEU A 127 0.27 -0.51 10.81
CA LEU A 127 0.41 -1.76 10.08
C LEU A 127 0.40 -1.42 8.58
N LEU A 128 1.51 -1.65 7.91
CA LEU A 128 1.69 -1.33 6.51
C LEU A 128 1.58 -2.61 5.70
N VAL A 129 0.59 -2.69 4.82
CA VAL A 129 0.30 -3.85 3.96
C VAL A 129 -0.11 -3.35 2.58
N HIS A 130 0.01 -4.16 1.54
CA HIS A 130 -0.37 -3.72 0.21
C HIS A 130 -1.89 -3.55 0.07
N ALA A 131 -2.70 -4.58 0.39
CA ALA A 131 -4.16 -4.52 0.24
C ALA A 131 -4.91 -4.35 1.57
N GLY A 132 -4.62 -5.18 2.56
CA GLY A 132 -5.35 -5.17 3.83
C GLY A 132 -5.02 -6.38 4.69
N ILE A 133 -5.86 -6.64 5.69
CA ILE A 133 -5.73 -7.78 6.60
C ILE A 133 -7.08 -8.47 6.80
N GLU A 134 -7.07 -9.78 7.06
CA GLU A 134 -8.25 -10.49 7.53
C GLU A 134 -8.43 -10.21 9.03
N MET A 135 -9.41 -9.37 9.33
CA MET A 135 -9.59 -8.76 10.65
C MET A 135 -9.98 -9.76 11.75
N LYS A 136 -10.65 -10.87 11.40
CA LYS A 136 -11.05 -11.89 12.38
C LYS A 136 -9.86 -12.75 12.75
N ALA A 137 -9.05 -13.16 11.78
CA ALA A 137 -7.81 -13.88 11.98
C ALA A 137 -6.82 -13.04 12.78
N ALA A 138 -6.68 -11.74 12.47
CA ALA A 138 -5.84 -10.82 13.23
C ALA A 138 -6.23 -10.76 14.71
N ARG A 139 -7.51 -10.53 15.02
CA ARG A 139 -8.00 -10.47 16.40
C ARG A 139 -7.98 -11.81 17.11
N ALA A 140 -8.25 -12.92 16.41
CA ALA A 140 -8.15 -14.25 16.96
C ALA A 140 -6.71 -14.57 17.39
N PHE A 141 -5.73 -14.25 16.54
CA PHE A 141 -4.31 -14.39 16.88
C PHE A 141 -3.95 -13.58 18.13
N LEU A 142 -4.34 -12.29 18.16
CA LEU A 142 -4.05 -11.42 19.32
C LEU A 142 -4.68 -11.95 20.62
N LEU A 143 -5.92 -12.44 20.55
CA LEU A 143 -6.61 -13.03 21.70
C LEU A 143 -5.88 -14.28 22.23
N GLU A 144 -5.42 -15.16 21.33
CA GLU A 144 -4.62 -16.34 21.69
C GLU A 144 -3.29 -15.97 22.38
N HIS A 145 -2.80 -14.75 22.14
CA HIS A 145 -1.56 -14.21 22.72
C HIS A 145 -1.82 -13.20 23.86
N GLY A 146 -3.05 -13.19 24.41
CA GLY A 146 -3.38 -12.43 25.61
C GLY A 146 -3.76 -10.97 25.39
N VAL A 147 -3.99 -10.54 24.14
CA VAL A 147 -4.50 -9.21 23.79
C VAL A 147 -5.94 -9.34 23.30
N ASP A 148 -6.89 -9.13 24.21
CA ASP A 148 -8.31 -9.11 23.88
C ASP A 148 -8.72 -7.75 23.31
N CYS A 149 -9.13 -7.74 22.05
CA CYS A 149 -9.56 -6.53 21.33
C CYS A 149 -11.07 -6.25 21.47
N ALA A 150 -11.83 -7.09 22.19
CA ALA A 150 -13.26 -6.98 22.33
C ALA A 150 -13.70 -5.71 23.09
N ASP A 151 -15.00 -5.41 23.02
CA ASP A 151 -15.68 -4.39 23.83
C ASP A 151 -15.01 -2.99 23.80
N GLY A 152 -14.40 -2.63 22.66
CA GLY A 152 -13.76 -1.33 22.47
C GLY A 152 -12.42 -1.19 23.19
N VAL A 153 -11.78 -2.28 23.62
CA VAL A 153 -10.43 -2.25 24.20
C VAL A 153 -9.35 -2.07 23.13
N GLY A 154 -9.55 -2.65 21.93
CA GLY A 154 -8.58 -2.61 20.85
C GLY A 154 -7.27 -3.35 21.17
N ALA A 155 -6.30 -3.27 20.27
CA ALA A 155 -5.00 -3.92 20.38
C ALA A 155 -3.96 -3.05 21.11
N VAL A 156 -4.37 -2.27 22.11
CA VAL A 156 -3.51 -1.31 22.84
C VAL A 156 -2.33 -1.99 23.55
N GLY A 157 -2.52 -3.25 23.98
CA GLY A 157 -1.49 -4.04 24.65
C GLY A 157 -0.54 -4.79 23.70
N ALA A 158 -0.75 -4.72 22.38
CA ALA A 158 0.11 -5.41 21.43
C ALA A 158 1.35 -4.56 21.12
N ASP A 159 2.52 -5.08 21.49
CA ASP A 159 3.79 -4.47 21.08
C ASP A 159 4.10 -4.76 19.61
N ARG A 160 5.17 -4.11 19.11
CA ARG A 160 5.61 -4.25 17.73
C ARG A 160 5.89 -5.70 17.33
N GLU A 161 6.50 -6.50 18.21
CA GLU A 161 6.87 -7.88 17.89
C GLU A 161 5.61 -8.73 17.71
N LEU A 162 4.63 -8.58 18.60
CA LEU A 162 3.36 -9.29 18.50
C LEU A 162 2.57 -8.86 17.25
N LEU A 163 2.57 -7.57 16.91
CA LEU A 163 1.94 -7.08 15.68
C LEU A 163 2.60 -7.64 14.42
N GLN A 164 3.93 -7.77 14.42
CA GLN A 164 4.66 -8.43 13.32
C GLN A 164 4.30 -9.91 13.21
N GLN A 165 4.21 -10.63 14.33
CA GLN A 165 3.80 -12.04 14.33
C GLN A 165 2.35 -12.22 13.85
N MET A 166 1.45 -11.31 14.25
CA MET A 166 0.07 -11.29 13.79
C MET A 166 -0.02 -11.13 12.27
N LEU A 167 0.76 -10.20 11.70
CA LEU A 167 0.83 -10.02 10.25
C LEU A 167 1.49 -11.21 9.55
N ALA A 168 2.47 -11.86 10.19
CA ALA A 168 3.17 -13.02 9.64
C ALA A 168 2.28 -14.24 9.43
N VAL A 169 1.20 -14.38 10.22
CA VAL A 169 0.25 -15.50 10.10
C VAL A 169 -0.92 -15.20 9.15
N GLN A 170 -1.03 -13.97 8.64
CA GLN A 170 -2.02 -13.64 7.61
C GLN A 170 -1.70 -14.40 6.31
N SER A 171 -2.72 -14.69 5.52
CA SER A 171 -2.49 -15.29 4.20
C SER A 171 -1.86 -14.26 3.25
N ALA A 172 -0.95 -14.70 2.39
CA ALA A 172 -0.36 -13.82 1.37
C ALA A 172 -1.45 -13.27 0.43
N ASP A 173 -2.47 -14.07 0.13
CA ASP A 173 -3.60 -13.66 -0.69
C ASP A 173 -4.35 -12.49 -0.05
N ASP A 174 -4.63 -12.53 1.25
CA ASP A 174 -5.30 -11.41 1.93
C ASP A 174 -4.44 -10.15 1.90
N LEU A 175 -3.15 -10.27 2.23
CA LEU A 175 -2.23 -9.13 2.26
C LEU A 175 -2.05 -8.46 0.90
N LEU A 176 -2.23 -9.20 -0.20
CA LEU A 176 -2.06 -8.72 -1.57
C LEU A 176 -3.38 -8.40 -2.28
N TRP A 177 -4.53 -8.94 -1.87
CA TRP A 177 -5.76 -8.90 -2.68
C TRP A 177 -7.05 -8.58 -1.94
N ILE A 178 -7.05 -8.56 -0.60
CA ILE A 178 -8.31 -8.42 0.14
C ILE A 178 -8.99 -7.08 -0.15
N ARG A 179 -10.32 -7.11 -0.29
CA ARG A 179 -11.17 -5.92 -0.44
C ARG A 179 -12.46 -6.07 0.35
N HIS A 180 -13.21 -7.13 0.04
CA HIS A 180 -14.44 -7.50 0.76
C HIS A 180 -14.13 -7.99 2.17
N GLY A 181 -14.94 -7.61 3.16
CA GLY A 181 -14.69 -7.90 4.57
C GLY A 181 -13.65 -6.99 5.21
N TYR A 182 -12.79 -6.34 4.41
CA TYR A 182 -11.78 -5.39 4.89
C TYR A 182 -12.29 -3.95 4.88
N TRP A 183 -12.86 -3.48 3.76
CA TRP A 183 -13.31 -2.09 3.67
C TRP A 183 -14.66 -1.81 4.36
N ASP A 184 -15.53 -2.82 4.43
CA ASP A 184 -16.92 -2.71 4.91
C ASP A 184 -17.10 -2.87 6.44
N ALA A 185 -16.01 -3.11 7.19
CA ALA A 185 -16.09 -3.32 8.64
C ALA A 185 -14.92 -2.66 9.38
N PRO A 186 -15.08 -2.24 10.64
CA PRO A 186 -13.96 -1.80 11.47
C PRO A 186 -12.99 -2.95 11.77
N THR A 187 -11.68 -2.66 11.78
CA THR A 187 -10.59 -3.57 12.16
C THR A 187 -10.78 -4.13 13.57
N GLY A 188 -11.37 -3.33 14.47
CA GLY A 188 -11.44 -3.61 15.89
C GLY A 188 -10.08 -3.55 16.60
N LEU A 189 -9.04 -3.00 15.96
CA LEU A 189 -7.72 -2.87 16.54
C LEU A 189 -7.54 -1.56 17.31
N LEU A 190 -8.40 -0.57 17.07
CA LEU A 190 -8.46 0.65 17.88
C LEU A 190 -9.42 0.49 19.07
N SER A 191 -9.05 1.08 20.21
CA SER A 191 -9.93 1.24 21.36
C SER A 191 -10.99 2.31 21.10
N ALA A 192 -12.00 2.38 21.97
CA ALA A 192 -13.04 3.42 21.93
C ALA A 192 -12.46 4.84 22.06
N GLU A 193 -11.30 4.98 22.72
CA GLU A 193 -10.54 6.23 22.84
C GLU A 193 -9.56 6.44 21.67
N GLY A 194 -9.60 5.61 20.63
CA GLY A 194 -8.78 5.72 19.43
C GLY A 194 -7.33 5.29 19.63
N LYS A 195 -7.02 4.47 20.64
CA LYS A 195 -5.66 3.94 20.89
C LYS A 195 -5.45 2.58 20.22
N GLY A 196 -4.25 2.33 19.74
CA GLY A 196 -3.90 1.07 19.07
C GLY A 196 -3.42 1.27 17.64
N PRO A 197 -3.15 0.18 16.91
CA PRO A 197 -2.61 0.26 15.56
C PRO A 197 -3.65 0.71 14.53
N VAL A 198 -3.18 1.48 13.55
CA VAL A 198 -3.92 1.87 12.34
C VAL A 198 -3.36 1.12 11.14
N VAL A 199 -4.22 0.63 10.25
CA VAL A 199 -3.78 -0.06 9.03
C VAL A 199 -3.66 0.95 7.88
N VAL A 200 -2.55 0.92 7.15
CA VAL A 200 -2.33 1.70 5.93
C VAL A 200 -2.18 0.74 4.76
N SER A 201 -3.00 0.93 3.74
CA SER A 201 -3.10 0.08 2.55
C SER A 201 -3.14 0.89 1.26
N GLY A 202 -2.80 0.26 0.13
CA GLY A 202 -3.09 0.71 -1.24
C GLY A 202 -4.03 -0.27 -1.94
N HIS A 203 -3.68 -0.72 -3.16
CA HIS A 203 -4.33 -1.79 -3.96
C HIS A 203 -5.74 -1.54 -4.48
N THR A 204 -6.56 -0.83 -3.70
CA THR A 204 -7.92 -0.47 -4.08
C THR A 204 -7.89 0.99 -4.48
N PRO A 205 -7.92 1.31 -5.78
CA PRO A 205 -7.91 2.71 -6.20
C PRO A 205 -9.03 3.46 -5.51
N THR A 206 -8.71 4.58 -4.87
CA THR A 206 -9.66 5.27 -3.99
C THR A 206 -10.93 5.69 -4.73
N VAL A 207 -10.83 5.95 -6.04
CA VAL A 207 -11.95 6.21 -6.96
C VAL A 207 -12.94 5.05 -7.11
N SER A 208 -12.53 3.84 -6.77
CA SER A 208 -13.33 2.60 -6.78
C SER A 208 -13.74 2.13 -5.39
N LEU A 209 -13.27 2.79 -4.33
CA LEU A 209 -13.49 2.38 -2.94
C LEU A 209 -14.98 2.29 -2.56
N GLY A 210 -15.82 3.16 -3.14
CA GLY A 210 -17.28 3.13 -2.97
C GLY A 210 -17.99 1.86 -3.46
N ARG A 211 -17.28 0.94 -4.12
CA ARG A 211 -17.80 -0.41 -4.43
C ARG A 211 -17.73 -1.36 -3.24
N TYR A 212 -16.90 -1.05 -2.25
CA TYR A 212 -16.54 -1.96 -1.15
C TYR A 212 -16.99 -1.48 0.22
N CYS A 213 -17.25 -0.20 0.40
CA CYS A 213 -17.77 0.32 1.66
C CYS A 213 -18.72 1.50 1.44
N GLU A 214 -19.60 1.76 2.40
CA GLU A 214 -20.33 3.03 2.48
C GLU A 214 -19.36 4.14 2.84
N VAL A 215 -18.73 4.71 1.83
CA VAL A 215 -18.05 5.99 1.95
C VAL A 215 -19.09 7.10 1.82
N GLY A 216 -19.21 7.96 2.82
CA GLY A 216 -20.06 9.13 2.72
C GLY A 216 -19.62 10.03 1.56
N GLY A 217 -20.48 10.23 0.55
CA GLY A 217 -20.22 11.14 -0.57
C GLY A 217 -19.16 10.67 -1.58
N LEU A 218 -18.64 11.61 -2.38
CA LEU A 218 -17.60 11.40 -3.42
C LEU A 218 -16.22 11.02 -2.85
N ALA A 219 -16.14 10.30 -1.74
CA ALA A 219 -14.96 10.27 -0.86
C ALA A 219 -13.65 9.76 -1.50
N GLY A 220 -13.72 9.00 -2.59
CA GLY A 220 -12.54 8.56 -3.34
C GLY A 220 -11.85 9.66 -4.17
N LEU A 221 -12.58 10.74 -4.48
CA LEU A 221 -12.10 11.84 -5.32
C LEU A 221 -12.00 13.11 -4.49
N ASP A 222 -10.88 13.82 -4.65
CA ASP A 222 -10.75 15.19 -4.19
C ASP A 222 -11.75 16.08 -4.94
N GLU A 223 -12.56 16.84 -4.19
CA GLU A 223 -13.69 17.59 -4.76
C GLU A 223 -13.26 18.70 -5.71
N GLU A 224 -12.08 19.28 -5.49
CA GLU A 224 -11.55 20.38 -6.30
C GLU A 224 -10.92 19.88 -7.60
N SER A 225 -10.04 18.88 -7.51
CA SER A 225 -9.29 18.36 -8.66
C SER A 225 -9.99 17.25 -9.43
N GLY A 226 -10.97 16.57 -8.82
CA GLY A 226 -11.63 15.40 -9.39
C GLY A 226 -10.70 14.19 -9.52
N ARG A 227 -9.68 14.07 -8.66
CA ARG A 227 -8.64 13.03 -8.72
C ARG A 227 -8.59 12.17 -7.46
N GLY A 228 -8.07 10.95 -7.57
CA GLY A 228 -7.99 9.98 -6.47
C GLY A 228 -7.19 10.54 -5.29
N GLN A 229 -7.71 10.50 -4.05
CA GLN A 229 -7.08 11.06 -2.84
C GLN A 229 -6.78 10.00 -1.80
N ILE A 230 -5.99 10.34 -0.77
CA ILE A 230 -5.84 9.50 0.43
C ILE A 230 -7.17 9.52 1.19
N VAL A 231 -7.71 8.34 1.51
CA VAL A 231 -8.99 8.19 2.21
C VAL A 231 -8.78 7.62 3.60
N ARG A 232 -9.39 8.24 4.60
CA ARG A 232 -9.41 7.77 5.99
C ARG A 232 -10.79 7.18 6.29
N LEU A 233 -10.82 5.95 6.80
CA LEU A 233 -12.06 5.24 7.12
C LEU A 233 -12.12 4.86 8.60
N GLY A 234 -13.33 4.73 9.13
CA GLY A 234 -13.59 4.51 10.56
C GLY A 234 -13.68 5.82 11.33
N GLY A 235 -13.46 5.77 12.65
CA GLY A 235 -13.52 6.97 13.51
C GLY A 235 -14.79 7.11 14.34
N GLU A 236 -15.93 6.59 13.87
CA GLU A 236 -17.24 6.74 14.55
C GLU A 236 -17.21 6.16 15.98
N ASP A 237 -16.62 4.99 16.12
CA ASP A 237 -16.51 4.26 17.40
C ASP A 237 -15.13 4.40 18.08
N THR A 238 -14.23 5.21 17.52
CA THR A 238 -12.80 5.26 17.89
C THR A 238 -12.33 6.70 18.16
N ALA A 239 -13.19 7.50 18.79
CA ALA A 239 -12.93 8.90 19.15
C ALA A 239 -12.48 9.78 17.96
N GLY A 240 -12.96 9.48 16.74
CA GLY A 240 -12.61 10.20 15.51
C GLY A 240 -11.30 9.76 14.87
N VAL A 241 -10.58 8.78 15.43
CA VAL A 241 -9.35 8.24 14.84
C VAL A 241 -9.71 7.19 13.78
N PRO A 242 -9.30 7.36 12.51
CA PRO A 242 -9.54 6.35 11.48
C PRO A 242 -8.74 5.09 11.78
N ASP A 243 -9.35 3.92 11.60
CA ASP A 243 -8.70 2.64 11.84
C ASP A 243 -8.03 2.08 10.58
N ARG A 244 -8.40 2.61 9.41
CA ARG A 244 -7.79 2.32 8.10
C ARG A 244 -7.52 3.59 7.31
N ILE A 245 -6.43 3.58 6.55
CA ILE A 245 -6.06 4.63 5.61
C ILE A 245 -5.73 3.99 4.27
N ASP A 246 -6.45 4.39 3.23
CA ASP A 246 -6.19 4.02 1.84
C ASP A 246 -5.35 5.12 1.18
N ILE A 247 -4.20 4.74 0.62
CA ILE A 247 -3.26 5.66 -0.03
C ILE A 247 -3.13 5.42 -1.54
N ASP A 248 -3.88 4.49 -2.14
CA ASP A 248 -3.89 4.28 -3.61
C ASP A 248 -4.72 5.38 -4.28
N CYS A 249 -4.03 6.45 -4.67
CA CYS A 249 -4.60 7.61 -5.33
C CYS A 249 -4.89 7.39 -6.83
N ALA A 250 -5.10 6.14 -7.23
CA ALA A 250 -5.56 5.69 -8.54
C ALA A 250 -4.60 6.00 -9.69
N ALA A 251 -3.28 5.98 -9.46
CA ALA A 251 -2.27 6.22 -10.51
C ALA A 251 -2.50 5.31 -11.73
N ALA A 252 -2.90 4.06 -11.49
CA ALA A 252 -3.30 3.08 -12.49
C ALA A 252 -4.31 3.56 -13.55
N THR A 253 -5.12 4.57 -13.23
CA THR A 253 -6.17 5.11 -14.10
C THR A 253 -5.65 6.16 -15.08
N GLY A 254 -4.34 6.44 -15.05
CA GLY A 254 -3.71 7.42 -15.91
C GLY A 254 -4.16 8.85 -15.59
N SER A 255 -4.11 9.71 -16.60
CA SER A 255 -4.26 11.16 -16.39
C SER A 255 -5.66 11.66 -16.01
N GLU A 256 -6.70 10.82 -16.14
CA GLU A 256 -8.08 11.21 -15.88
C GLU A 256 -8.30 11.44 -14.38
N PHE A 257 -7.97 10.45 -13.55
CA PHE A 257 -8.15 10.52 -12.09
C PHE A 257 -6.85 10.35 -11.31
N GLY A 258 -5.80 9.82 -11.92
CA GLY A 258 -4.64 9.31 -11.20
C GLY A 258 -3.75 10.38 -10.57
N ARG A 259 -3.26 10.04 -9.38
CA ARG A 259 -2.17 10.72 -8.67
C ARG A 259 -1.27 9.68 -8.00
N VAL A 260 -0.02 10.08 -7.75
CA VAL A 260 0.81 9.43 -6.73
C VAL A 260 0.68 10.24 -5.44
N GLY A 261 0.31 9.56 -4.35
CA GLY A 261 0.16 10.14 -3.02
C GLY A 261 1.30 9.73 -2.08
N ILE A 262 1.70 10.64 -1.20
CA ILE A 262 2.59 10.38 -0.07
C ILE A 262 1.92 10.89 1.20
N LEU A 263 1.85 10.04 2.22
CA LEU A 263 1.38 10.35 3.56
C LEU A 263 2.57 10.42 4.52
N ARG A 264 2.66 11.46 5.35
CA ARG A 264 3.53 11.45 6.54
C ARG A 264 2.73 10.98 7.75
N LEU A 265 3.16 9.89 8.37
CA LEU A 265 2.44 9.27 9.49
C LEU A 265 2.49 10.11 10.77
N ASP A 266 3.54 10.90 10.96
CA ASP A 266 3.77 11.67 12.19
C ASP A 266 2.70 12.74 12.45
N ASP A 267 2.18 13.36 11.39
CA ASP A 267 1.22 14.47 11.47
C ASP A 267 0.08 14.41 10.46
N GLY A 268 0.02 13.34 9.65
CA GLY A 268 -1.00 13.14 8.65
C GLY A 268 -0.88 14.04 7.42
N ALA A 269 0.24 14.74 7.22
CA ALA A 269 0.45 15.60 6.04
C ALA A 269 0.46 14.78 4.74
N GLU A 270 -0.16 15.33 3.70
CA GLU A 270 -0.35 14.67 2.41
C GLU A 270 0.31 15.44 1.28
N PHE A 271 0.89 14.70 0.35
CA PHE A 271 1.59 15.25 -0.80
C PHE A 271 1.18 14.49 -2.04
N TYR A 272 0.84 15.20 -3.11
CA TYR A 272 0.28 14.62 -4.32
C TYR A 272 1.02 15.09 -5.56
N ALA A 273 1.20 14.20 -6.54
CA ALA A 273 1.57 14.55 -7.90
C ALA A 273 0.58 13.92 -8.88
N ASN A 274 0.10 14.71 -9.84
CA ASN A 274 -0.88 14.26 -10.83
C ASN A 274 -0.22 13.40 -11.89
N ILE A 275 -0.92 12.40 -12.41
CA ILE A 275 -0.55 11.79 -13.70
C ILE A 275 -0.94 12.75 -14.82
N ASN A 276 0.00 13.07 -15.71
CA ASN A 276 -0.21 14.00 -16.81
C ASN A 276 -0.70 13.29 -18.08
N PRO A 277 -1.44 13.99 -18.96
CA PRO A 277 -1.82 13.43 -20.25
C PRO A 277 -0.60 13.04 -21.08
N GLY A 278 -0.62 11.82 -21.63
CA GLY A 278 0.46 11.29 -22.49
C GLY A 278 1.54 10.51 -21.74
N GLU A 279 1.41 10.38 -20.42
CA GLU A 279 1.97 9.25 -19.67
C GLU A 279 1.06 8.04 -19.79
#